data_AF-A0A4Y9T0Z3-F1
#
_entry.id   AF-A0A4Y9T0Z3-F1
#
_cell.length_a   1.000
_cell.length_b   1.000
_cell.length_c   1.000
_cell.angle_alpha   90.00
_cell.angle_beta   90.00
_cell.angle_gamma   90.00
#
_symmetry.space_group_name_H-M   'P 1'
#
loop_
_entity.id
_entity.type
_entity.pdbx_description
1 polymer ?
#
loop_
_entity_poly.entity_id
_entity_poly.type
_entity_poly.pdbx_seq_one_letter_code
_entity_poly.pdbx_strand_id
1 'polypeptide(L)'
;MNKPMMEQRATDARTAPRRIVLAPGDEELHWITQRDKYLIRDFRHVMRENQTAFWRRFGVTQTRGSRFERGKAMPLPVLMLVRLYLKRVISDADLLQVRAADDADGPL
;
A
#
# COMPACT_ATOMS: atom_id res chain seq x y z
N MET A 1 -9.48 -20.90 52.41
CA MET A 1 -9.82 -19.47 52.46
C MET A 1 -10.37 -19.07 51.08
N ASN A 2 -11.68 -19.25 50.83
CA ASN A 2 -12.72 -18.22 50.61
C ASN A 2 -12.21 -16.90 50.01
N LYS A 3 -12.79 -16.26 48.97
CA LYS A 3 -13.79 -16.54 47.90
C LYS A 3 -13.66 -15.37 46.88
N PRO A 4 -14.24 -15.44 45.66
CA PRO A 4 -13.98 -14.57 44.50
C PRO A 4 -14.92 -13.36 44.42
N MET A 5 -14.67 -12.39 43.52
CA MET A 5 -15.64 -11.33 43.21
C MET A 5 -15.60 -10.87 41.74
N MET A 6 -16.72 -11.19 41.07
CA MET A 6 -17.43 -10.46 40.01
C MET A 6 -16.82 -10.23 38.62
N GLU A 7 -17.26 -11.12 37.74
CA GLU A 7 -17.91 -10.84 36.47
C GLU A 7 -18.37 -9.39 36.23
N GLN A 8 -17.93 -8.82 35.10
CA GLN A 8 -18.70 -7.84 34.35
C GLN A 8 -18.72 -8.26 32.88
N ARG A 9 -19.85 -8.85 32.47
CA ARG A 9 -20.29 -8.85 31.08
C ARG A 9 -20.90 -7.48 30.79
N ALA A 10 -20.45 -6.85 29.72
CA ALA A 10 -21.19 -5.80 29.04
C ALA A 10 -21.15 -6.09 27.53
N THR A 11 -22.25 -6.64 27.06
CA THR A 11 -22.75 -6.49 25.68
C THR A 11 -22.99 -5.01 25.40
N ASP A 12 -22.58 -4.48 24.25
CA ASP A 12 -23.48 -4.03 23.16
C ASP A 12 -22.72 -3.20 22.09
N ALA A 13 -23.35 -3.11 20.91
CA ALA A 13 -23.22 -2.09 19.88
C ALA A 13 -22.13 -2.24 18.78
N ARG A 14 -22.57 -2.86 17.67
CA ARG A 14 -22.57 -2.28 16.31
C ARG A 14 -21.45 -1.28 16.01
N THR A 15 -20.33 -1.77 15.47
CA THR A 15 -19.41 -0.89 14.74
C THR A 15 -19.70 -1.03 13.25
N ALA A 16 -20.62 -0.20 12.74
CA ALA A 16 -20.68 0.08 11.32
C ALA A 16 -19.29 0.59 10.86
N PRO A 17 -18.83 0.28 9.63
CA PRO A 17 -17.54 0.80 9.17
C PRO A 17 -17.61 2.33 9.18
N ARG A 18 -16.81 2.94 10.06
CA ARG A 18 -16.67 4.40 10.11
C ARG A 18 -16.18 4.83 8.73
N ARG A 19 -16.97 5.65 8.05
CA ARG A 19 -16.53 6.34 6.85
C ARG A 19 -15.38 7.26 7.27
N ILE A 20 -14.14 6.84 7.01
CA ILE A 20 -12.96 7.64 7.28
C ILE A 20 -12.94 8.73 6.21
N VAL A 21 -13.29 9.95 6.61
CA VAL A 21 -12.98 11.15 5.85
C VAL A 21 -11.48 11.39 6.06
N LEU A 22 -10.65 11.08 5.07
CA LEU A 22 -9.20 11.33 5.14
C LEU A 22 -8.97 12.83 5.04
N ALA A 23 -8.38 13.43 6.07
CA ALA A 23 -7.85 14.78 6.01
C ALA A 23 -6.60 14.81 5.09
N PRO A 24 -6.35 15.90 4.36
CA PRO A 24 -5.15 16.04 3.54
C PRO A 24 -3.92 16.07 4.48
N GLY A 25 -3.17 14.96 4.51
CA GLY A 25 -2.00 14.79 5.37
C GLY A 25 -1.92 13.41 6.05
N ASP A 26 -3.04 12.71 6.17
CA ASP A 26 -3.09 11.35 6.71
C ASP A 26 -2.86 10.33 5.59
N GLU A 27 -1.63 10.25 5.06
CA GLU A 27 -1.24 9.06 4.29
C GLU A 27 -1.34 7.87 5.25
N GLU A 28 -2.34 7.00 5.06
CA GLU A 28 -2.42 5.73 5.76
C GLU A 28 -1.18 4.90 5.39
N LEU A 29 -0.13 5.04 6.21
CA LEU A 29 1.15 4.39 6.03
C LEU A 29 1.06 2.98 6.59
N HIS A 30 1.18 1.99 5.70
CA HIS A 30 1.10 0.59 6.05
C HIS A 30 2.50 -0.01 6.12
N TRP A 31 2.79 -0.72 7.21
CA TRP A 31 4.01 -1.52 7.30
C TRP A 31 3.88 -2.74 6.39
N ILE A 32 4.76 -2.85 5.41
CA ILE A 32 4.77 -4.01 4.54
C ILE A 32 5.24 -5.23 5.33
N THR A 33 4.63 -6.39 5.09
CA THR A 33 5.10 -7.62 5.72
C THR A 33 6.48 -7.99 5.16
N GLN A 34 7.24 -8.80 5.90
CA GLN A 34 8.52 -9.31 5.41
C GLN A 34 8.34 -10.10 4.09
N ARG A 35 7.20 -10.79 3.94
CA ARG A 35 6.83 -11.49 2.70
C ARG A 35 6.62 -10.51 1.54
N ASP A 36 5.85 -9.44 1.75
CA ASP A 36 5.62 -8.41 0.71
C ASP A 36 6.96 -7.80 0.25
N LYS A 37 7.83 -7.45 1.21
CA LYS A 37 9.17 -6.90 0.93
C LYS A 37 9.98 -7.79 0.00
N TYR A 38 10.08 -9.08 0.31
CA TYR A 38 10.86 -10.01 -0.52
C TYR A 38 10.19 -10.25 -1.88
N LEU A 39 8.87 -10.44 -1.93
CA LEU A 39 8.15 -10.62 -3.19
C LEU A 39 8.37 -9.45 -4.15
N ILE A 40 8.28 -8.21 -3.67
CA ILE A 40 8.48 -7.01 -4.49
C ILE A 40 9.90 -6.96 -5.04
N ARG A 41 10.89 -7.11 -4.16
CA ARG A 41 12.31 -7.04 -4.52
C ARG A 41 12.68 -8.14 -5.51
N ASP A 42 12.30 -9.37 -5.22
CA ASP A 42 12.65 -10.53 -6.03
C ASP A 42 11.95 -10.47 -7.39
N PHE A 43 10.68 -10.02 -7.43
CA PHE A 43 9.98 -9.77 -8.69
C PHE A 43 10.70 -8.72 -9.55
N ARG A 44 11.13 -7.59 -8.97
CA ARG A 44 11.93 -6.59 -9.68
C ARG A 44 13.23 -7.18 -10.26
N HIS A 45 13.89 -8.05 -9.51
CA HIS A 45 15.11 -8.73 -10.00
C HIS A 45 14.82 -9.72 -11.14
N VAL A 46 13.72 -10.47 -11.07
CA VAL A 46 13.26 -11.36 -12.15
C VAL A 46 12.98 -10.57 -13.43
N MET A 47 12.38 -9.38 -13.30
CA MET A 47 12.15 -8.44 -14.41
C MET A 47 13.44 -7.77 -14.91
N ARG A 48 14.58 -7.96 -14.24
CA ARG A 48 15.89 -7.35 -14.53
C ARG A 48 15.87 -5.82 -14.51
N GLU A 49 15.10 -5.25 -13.59
CA GLU A 49 14.93 -3.81 -13.50
C GLU A 49 15.70 -3.21 -12.33
N ASN A 50 16.21 -2.00 -12.57
CA ASN A 50 16.67 -1.16 -11.47
C ASN A 50 15.47 -0.55 -10.72
N GLN A 51 15.72 -0.02 -9.52
CA GLN A 51 14.68 0.59 -8.69
C GLN A 51 13.92 1.72 -9.42
N THR A 52 14.62 2.58 -10.17
CA THR A 52 13.97 3.70 -10.88
C THR A 52 12.93 3.19 -11.88
N ALA A 53 13.31 2.22 -12.73
CA ALA A 53 12.43 1.65 -13.74
C ALA A 53 11.20 0.99 -13.08
N PHE A 54 11.42 0.20 -12.03
CA PHE A 54 10.36 -0.49 -11.31
C PHE A 54 9.36 0.46 -10.66
N TRP A 55 9.86 1.36 -9.83
CA TRP A 55 9.04 2.22 -8.97
C TRP A 55 8.34 3.35 -9.72
N ARG A 56 8.90 3.81 -10.85
CA ARG A 56 8.29 4.86 -11.67
C ARG A 56 6.91 4.47 -12.19
N ARG A 57 6.63 3.17 -12.38
CA ARG A 57 5.30 2.66 -12.76
C ARG A 57 4.19 3.03 -11.78
N PHE A 58 4.54 3.14 -10.50
CA PHE A 58 3.60 3.40 -9.41
C PHE A 58 3.68 4.86 -8.92
N GLY A 59 4.28 5.75 -9.72
CA GLY A 59 4.49 7.15 -9.32
C GLY A 59 5.52 7.33 -8.19
N VAL A 60 6.35 6.31 -7.93
CA VAL A 60 7.30 6.33 -6.82
C VAL A 60 8.71 6.68 -7.31
N THR A 61 9.35 7.65 -6.66
CA THR A 61 10.74 8.01 -6.95
C THR A 61 11.72 6.92 -6.50
N GLN A 62 12.91 6.84 -7.11
CA GLN A 62 13.93 5.85 -6.77
C GLN A 62 14.29 5.86 -5.26
N THR A 63 14.43 7.04 -4.67
CA THR A 63 14.77 7.19 -3.24
C THR A 63 13.67 6.67 -2.33
N ARG A 64 12.39 6.91 -2.67
CA ARG A 64 11.23 6.38 -1.93
C ARG A 64 11.13 4.86 -2.10
N GLY A 65 11.27 4.36 -3.33
CA GLY A 65 11.28 2.92 -3.64
C GLY A 65 12.35 2.16 -2.86
N SER A 66 13.57 2.70 -2.77
CA SER A 66 14.66 2.13 -1.96
C SER A 66 14.30 1.99 -0.49
N ARG A 67 13.48 2.90 0.07
CA ARG A 67 13.02 2.82 1.46
C ARG A 67 12.03 1.67 1.63
N PHE A 68 11.11 1.50 0.68
CA PHE A 68 10.14 0.41 0.69
C PHE A 68 10.82 -0.95 0.61
N GLU A 69 11.78 -1.14 -0.30
CA GLU A 69 12.53 -2.41 -0.39
C GLU A 69 13.35 -2.74 0.86
N ARG A 70 13.62 -1.74 1.71
CA ARG A 70 14.26 -1.92 3.03
C ARG A 70 13.26 -2.17 4.16
N GLY A 71 11.96 -2.12 3.91
CA GLY A 71 10.90 -2.38 4.89
C GLY A 71 10.36 -1.13 5.58
N LYS A 72 10.53 0.06 4.99
CA LYS A 72 9.83 1.26 5.49
C LYS A 72 8.34 1.19 5.11
N ALA A 73 7.52 1.87 5.92
CA ALA A 73 6.09 1.99 5.68
C ALA A 73 5.82 2.59 4.30
N MET A 74 4.78 2.09 3.64
CA MET A 74 4.38 2.45 2.28
C MET A 74 2.96 3.03 2.34
N PRO A 75 2.65 4.10 1.59
CA PRO A 75 1.27 4.58 1.48
C PRO A 75 0.37 3.47 0.95
N LEU A 76 -0.79 3.28 1.58
CA LEU A 76 -1.75 2.24 1.20
C LEU A 76 -2.07 2.22 -0.31
N PRO A 77 -2.28 3.36 -1.00
CA PRO A 77 -2.54 3.34 -2.45
C PRO A 77 -1.41 2.69 -3.26
N VAL A 78 -0.15 2.98 -2.92
CA VAL A 78 1.02 2.39 -3.58
C VAL A 78 1.07 0.88 -3.32
N LEU A 79 0.82 0.46 -2.07
CA LEU A 79 0.82 -0.96 -1.70
C LEU A 79 -0.28 -1.74 -2.45
N MET A 80 -1.47 -1.15 -2.60
CA MET A 80 -2.56 -1.75 -3.35
C MET A 80 -2.19 -1.95 -4.82
N LEU A 81 -1.65 -0.93 -5.48
CA LEU A 81 -1.23 -1.02 -6.89
C LEU A 81 -0.15 -2.09 -7.10
N VAL A 82 0.86 -2.12 -6.23
CA VAL A 82 1.92 -3.13 -6.29
C VAL A 82 1.34 -4.54 -6.12
N ARG A 83 0.42 -4.75 -5.16
CA ARG A 83 -0.23 -6.05 -4.97
C ARG A 83 -1.09 -6.46 -6.16
N LEU A 84 -1.84 -5.54 -6.76
CA LEU A 84 -2.62 -5.80 -7.97
C LEU A 84 -1.71 -6.23 -9.13
N TYR A 85 -0.57 -5.53 -9.29
CA TYR A 85 0.41 -5.83 -10.32
C TYR A 85 1.06 -7.20 -10.13
N LEU A 86 1.52 -7.52 -8.90
CA LEU A 86 2.10 -8.83 -8.57
C LEU A 86 1.10 -9.97 -8.75
N LYS A 87 -0.19 -9.72 -8.49
CA LYS A 87 -1.29 -10.67 -8.75
C LYS A 87 -1.72 -10.74 -10.21
N ARG A 88 -1.10 -9.97 -11.11
CA ARG A 88 -1.44 -9.87 -12.54
C ARG A 88 -2.89 -9.42 -12.79
N VAL A 89 -3.49 -8.69 -11.84
CA VAL A 89 -4.81 -8.07 -12.01
C VAL A 89 -4.68 -6.84 -12.92
N ILE A 90 -3.55 -6.13 -12.81
CA ILE A 90 -3.18 -5.01 -13.68
C ILE A 90 -1.78 -5.25 -14.27
N SER A 91 -1.52 -4.63 -15.41
CA SER A 91 -0.31 -4.74 -16.22
C SER A 91 0.30 -3.37 -16.50
N ASP A 92 1.45 -3.35 -17.19
CA ASP A 92 2.07 -2.11 -17.65
C ASP A 92 1.14 -1.33 -18.59
N ALA A 93 0.32 -2.01 -19.40
CA ALA A 93 -0.65 -1.37 -20.29
C ALA A 93 -1.74 -0.61 -19.51
N ASP A 94 -2.29 -1.24 -18.46
CA ASP A 94 -3.31 -0.63 -17.61
C ASP A 94 -2.76 0.62 -16.90
N LEU A 95 -1.53 0.53 -16.38
CA LEU A 95 -0.86 1.66 -15.72
C LEU A 95 -0.54 2.80 -16.69
N LEU A 96 -0.15 2.50 -17.93
CA LEU A 96 0.10 3.51 -18.96
C LEU A 96 -1.18 4.22 -19.41
N GLN A 97 -2.29 3.48 -19.53
CA GLN A 97 -3.58 4.03 -19.95
C GLN A 97 -4.08 5.10 -18.98
N VAL A 98 -3.98 4.86 -17.67
CA VAL A 98 -4.44 5.83 -16.66
C VAL A 98 -3.47 6.98 -16.49
N ARG A 99 -2.17 6.78 -16.73
CA ARG A 99 -1.17 7.85 -16.63
C ARG A 99 -1.33 8.90 -17.71
N ALA A 100 -1.66 8.50 -18.94
CA ALA A 100 -1.89 9.43 -20.05
C ALA A 100 -3.18 10.25 -19.87
N ALA A 101 -4.15 9.75 -19.10
CA ALA A 101 -5.36 10.51 -18.78
C ALA A 101 -5.06 11.77 -17.94
N ASP A 102 -4.02 11.75 -17.12
CA ASP A 102 -3.61 12.90 -16.29
C ASP A 102 -2.80 13.95 -17.08
N ASP A 103 -2.08 13.55 -18.15
CA ASP A 103 -1.31 14.48 -19.00
C ASP A 103 -2.20 15.29 -19.98
N ALA A 104 -3.49 14.92 -20.11
CA ALA A 104 -4.45 15.61 -20.96
C ALA A 104 -5.07 16.87 -20.33
N ASP A 105 -5.02 17.01 -19.00
CA ASP A 105 -5.46 18.17 -18.22
C ASP A 105 -4.26 18.84 -17.54
N GLY A 106 -3.38 19.49 -18.33
CA GLY A 106 -2.13 20.11 -17.87
C GLY A 106 -2.21 20.93 -16.56
N PRO A 107 -1.07 21.15 -15.87
CA PRO A 107 -1.04 21.48 -14.45
C PRO A 107 -1.79 22.79 -14.12
N LEU A 108 -2.61 22.73 -13.05
CA LEU A 108 -3.16 23.89 -12.35
C LEU A 108 -2.06 24.78 -11.73
#